data_AF-A0A920FZ42-F1
#
_entry.id   AF-A0A920FZ42-F1
#
_cell.length_a   1.000
_cell.length_b   1.000
_cell.length_c   1.000
_cell.angle_alpha   90.00
_cell.angle_beta   90.00
_cell.angle_gamma   90.00
#
_symmetry.space_group_name_H-M   'P 1'
#
loop_
_entity.id
_entity.type
_entity.pdbx_description
1 polymer ?
#
loop_
_entity_poly.entity_id
_entity_poly.type
_entity_poly.pdbx_seq_one_letter_code
_entity_poly.pdbx_strand_id
1 'polypeptide(L)'
;MSLRDGGKIQFHVGQVNEIIGSDGNLTCIKCIKENKILDLPCDILMPFFGLTMSLGPVDKWGIDLSDERIVVSTETFETSIPGIFAVGDINTYPGKLKLILSGFHEAALMAHAVFKRINPMKSTHSAVHNNKQLSSEKLLNQ
;
A
#
# COMPACT_ATOMS: atom_id res chain seq x y z
N MET A 1 -0.14 25.24 23.62
CA MET A 1 -0.90 26.49 23.42
C MET A 1 -0.01 27.75 23.46
N SER A 2 1.14 27.75 24.14
CA SER A 2 2.05 28.90 24.25
C SER A 2 2.41 29.63 22.95
N LEU A 3 2.58 28.93 21.81
CA LEU A 3 2.88 29.57 20.52
C LEU A 3 1.68 30.32 19.93
N ARG A 4 0.48 29.77 20.09
CA ARG A 4 -0.77 30.42 19.66
C ARG A 4 -1.10 31.60 20.57
N ASP A 5 -1.01 31.38 21.88
CA ASP A 5 -1.33 32.40 22.88
C ASP A 5 -0.31 33.55 22.85
N GLY A 6 0.94 33.26 22.46
CA GLY A 6 1.97 34.26 22.18
C GLY A 6 1.92 34.89 20.78
N GLY A 7 0.87 34.63 19.99
CA GLY A 7 0.65 35.26 18.68
C GLY A 7 1.61 34.85 17.56
N LYS A 8 2.46 33.84 17.78
CA LYS A 8 3.46 33.37 16.79
C LYS A 8 2.86 32.45 15.73
N ILE A 9 1.70 31.87 16.00
CA ILE A 9 0.97 31.00 15.08
C ILE A 9 -0.50 31.41 15.06
N GLN A 10 -1.06 31.56 13.87
CA GLN A 10 -2.50 31.72 13.67
C GLN A 10 -3.11 30.36 13.35
N PHE A 11 -4.14 29.98 14.10
CA PHE A 11 -4.84 28.71 13.90
C PHE A 11 -6.25 28.97 13.37
N HIS A 12 -6.55 28.39 12.22
CA HIS A 12 -7.85 28.49 11.57
C HIS A 12 -8.48 27.10 11.45
N VAL A 13 -9.71 26.95 11.92
CA VAL A 13 -10.55 25.78 11.63
C VAL A 13 -11.30 26.10 10.34
N GLY A 14 -11.08 25.29 9.30
CA GLY A 14 -11.69 25.49 7.98
C GLY A 14 -11.04 24.60 6.93
N GLN A 15 -11.43 24.80 5.67
CA GLN A 15 -10.88 24.09 4.53
C GLN A 15 -10.32 25.08 3.50
N VAL A 16 -9.12 24.81 2.99
CA VAL A 16 -8.56 25.55 1.86
C VAL A 16 -9.41 25.27 0.62
N ASN A 17 -9.92 26.32 -0.01
CA ASN A 17 -10.81 26.26 -1.16
C ASN A 17 -10.12 26.74 -2.45
N GLU A 18 -9.26 27.74 -2.35
CA GLU A 18 -8.60 28.34 -3.51
C GLU A 18 -7.16 28.73 -3.17
N ILE A 19 -6.29 28.62 -4.18
CA ILE A 19 -4.87 28.95 -4.11
C ILE A 19 -4.64 30.12 -5.08
N ILE A 20 -4.13 31.24 -4.57
CA ILE A 20 -3.94 32.47 -5.34
C ILE A 20 -2.44 32.73 -5.51
N GLY A 21 -2.03 32.90 -6.75
CA GLY A 21 -0.64 33.14 -7.11
C GLY A 21 -0.46 33.36 -8.61
N SER A 22 0.70 33.86 -9.01
CA SER A 22 1.08 34.02 -10.42
C SER A 22 2.52 33.54 -10.62
N ASP A 23 2.83 33.09 -11.84
CA ASP A 23 4.18 32.67 -12.24
C ASP A 23 4.81 31.60 -11.32
N GLY A 24 3.97 30.70 -10.80
CA GLY A 24 4.39 29.63 -9.89
C GLY A 24 4.62 30.06 -8.43
N ASN A 25 4.40 31.34 -8.10
CA ASN A 25 4.53 31.87 -6.74
C ASN A 25 3.17 31.98 -6.07
N LEU A 26 3.04 31.39 -4.88
CA LEU A 26 1.88 31.54 -4.01
C LEU A 26 1.93 32.90 -3.32
N THR A 27 0.79 33.57 -3.19
CA THR A 27 0.68 34.82 -2.41
C THR A 27 -0.44 34.77 -1.37
N CYS A 28 -1.46 33.94 -1.57
CA CYS A 28 -2.59 33.82 -0.66
C CYS A 28 -3.33 32.49 -0.86
N ILE A 29 -3.99 32.02 0.19
CA ILE A 29 -5.00 30.96 0.11
C ILE A 29 -6.35 31.47 0.60
N LYS A 30 -7.44 30.99 -0.01
CA LYS A 30 -8.79 31.21 0.50
C LYS A 30 -9.23 30.03 1.36
N CYS A 31 -9.57 30.29 2.61
CA CYS A 31 -10.08 29.30 3.55
C CYS A 31 -11.58 29.53 3.80
N ILE A 32 -12.38 28.48 3.67
CA ILE A 32 -13.79 28.51 4.05
C ILE A 32 -13.92 28.16 5.53
N LYS A 33 -14.56 29.06 6.29
CA LYS A 33 -14.93 28.87 7.69
C LYS A 33 -16.36 29.37 7.91
N GLU A 34 -17.26 28.49 8.36
CA GLU A 34 -18.65 28.87 8.70
C GLU A 34 -19.37 29.65 7.58
N ASN A 35 -19.24 29.18 6.32
CA ASN A 35 -19.75 29.83 5.11
C ASN A 35 -19.19 31.23 4.81
N LYS A 36 -18.08 31.62 5.46
CA LYS A 36 -17.31 32.82 5.12
C LYS A 36 -15.99 32.42 4.49
N ILE A 37 -15.56 33.24 3.54
CA ILE A 37 -14.26 33.11 2.89
C ILE A 37 -13.27 34.03 3.61
N LEU A 38 -12.14 33.45 4.02
CA LEU A 38 -11.02 34.15 4.65
C LEU A 38 -9.82 34.10 3.70
N ASP A 39 -9.29 35.27 3.36
CA ASP A 39 -8.04 35.38 2.60
C ASP A 39 -6.87 35.34 3.58
N LEU A 40 -5.97 34.37 3.42
CA LEU A 40 -4.80 34.15 4.27
C LEU A 40 -3.53 34.31 3.42
N PRO A 41 -2.82 35.45 3.55
CA PRO A 41 -1.56 35.67 2.84
C PRO A 41 -0.51 34.62 3.26
N CYS A 42 0.12 33.99 2.27
CA CYS A 42 1.21 33.06 2.49
C CYS A 42 2.02 32.85 1.21
N ASP A 43 3.32 32.62 1.36
CA ASP A 43 4.23 32.34 0.24
C ASP A 43 4.44 30.84 0.01
N ILE A 44 4.13 30.02 1.01
CA ILE A 44 4.35 28.57 1.01
C ILE A 44 3.14 27.87 1.61
N LEU A 45 2.63 26.86 0.91
CA LEU A 45 1.62 25.93 1.38
C LEU A 45 2.22 24.53 1.55
N MET A 46 2.15 23.99 2.77
CA MET A 46 2.63 22.63 3.08
C MET A 46 1.44 21.73 3.45
N PRO A 47 0.84 21.02 2.48
CA PRO A 47 -0.29 20.14 2.75
C PRO A 47 0.19 18.83 3.39
N PHE A 48 -0.29 18.56 4.61
CA PHE A 48 -0.03 17.32 5.34
C PHE A 48 -1.31 16.47 5.46
N PHE A 49 -1.96 16.17 4.33
CA PHE A 49 -3.20 15.38 4.29
C PHE A 49 -3.00 13.87 4.49
N GLY A 50 -1.75 13.42 4.64
CA GLY A 50 -1.37 12.02 4.64
C GLY A 50 -1.09 11.50 3.23
N LEU A 51 -1.15 10.18 3.06
CA LEU A 51 -0.87 9.49 1.80
C LEU A 51 -2.15 8.84 1.27
N THR A 52 -2.28 8.79 -0.05
CA THR A 52 -3.29 7.98 -0.73
C THR A 52 -2.64 6.78 -1.39
N MET A 53 -3.31 5.62 -1.33
CA MET A 53 -2.87 4.41 -2.01
C MET A 53 -3.49 4.37 -3.40
N SER A 54 -2.67 4.18 -4.42
CA SER A 54 -3.11 3.89 -5.78
C SER A 54 -2.35 2.67 -6.31
N LEU A 55 -2.90 2.00 -7.33
CA LEU A 55 -2.25 0.85 -7.95
C LEU A 55 -0.89 1.22 -8.58
N GLY A 56 -0.71 2.49 -8.91
CA GLY A 56 0.54 3.02 -9.41
C GLY A 56 0.97 2.33 -10.71
N PRO A 57 2.25 1.93 -10.84
CA PRO A 57 2.77 1.30 -12.06
C PRO A 57 2.17 -0.06 -12.40
N VAL A 58 1.61 -0.79 -11.41
CA VAL A 58 1.12 -2.16 -11.58
C VAL A 58 -0.02 -2.24 -12.60
N ASP A 59 -0.82 -1.18 -12.71
CA ASP A 59 -1.90 -1.04 -13.70
C ASP A 59 -1.41 -1.20 -15.16
N LYS A 60 -0.12 -0.96 -15.41
CA LYS A 60 0.48 -1.02 -16.75
C LYS A 60 1.17 -2.34 -17.06
N TRP A 61 1.13 -3.32 -16.17
CA TRP A 61 1.89 -4.58 -16.34
C TRP A 61 1.16 -5.61 -17.22
N GLY A 62 -0.06 -5.33 -17.66
CA GLY A 62 -0.87 -6.28 -18.45
C GLY A 62 -1.33 -7.50 -17.65
N ILE A 63 -1.38 -7.36 -16.32
CA ILE A 63 -1.92 -8.36 -15.40
C ILE A 63 -3.43 -8.16 -15.31
N ASP A 64 -4.19 -9.25 -15.19
CA ASP A 64 -5.64 -9.18 -15.08
C ASP A 64 -6.05 -8.53 -13.75
N LEU A 65 -6.89 -7.49 -13.85
CA LEU A 65 -7.40 -6.75 -12.71
C LEU A 65 -8.93 -6.84 -12.60
N SER A 66 -9.42 -6.81 -11.37
CA SER A 66 -10.84 -6.60 -11.03
C SER A 66 -10.90 -5.61 -9.87
N ASP A 67 -11.59 -4.47 -10.06
CA ASP A 67 -11.70 -3.38 -9.08
C ASP A 67 -10.36 -2.95 -8.47
N GLU A 68 -9.38 -2.67 -9.35
CA GLU A 68 -8.00 -2.30 -9.00
C GLU A 68 -7.29 -3.36 -8.13
N ARG A 69 -7.61 -4.65 -8.31
CA ARG A 69 -6.94 -5.76 -7.64
C ARG A 69 -6.54 -6.83 -8.61
N ILE A 70 -5.42 -7.46 -8.33
CA ILE A 70 -4.85 -8.53 -9.15
C ILE A 70 -5.69 -9.80 -8.96
N VAL A 71 -6.23 -10.32 -10.06
CA VAL A 71 -6.94 -11.61 -10.05
C VAL A 71 -5.92 -12.74 -9.92
N VAL A 72 -6.19 -13.69 -9.02
CA VAL A 72 -5.28 -14.82 -8.74
C VAL A 72 -6.00 -16.16 -8.62
N SER A 73 -5.25 -17.25 -8.82
CA SER A 73 -5.69 -18.60 -8.46
C SER A 73 -5.68 -18.81 -6.95
N THR A 74 -6.69 -19.47 -6.39
CA THR A 74 -6.74 -19.79 -4.95
C THR A 74 -5.81 -20.94 -4.53
N GLU A 75 -5.30 -21.72 -5.49
CA GLU A 75 -4.39 -22.83 -5.20
C GLU A 75 -2.95 -22.37 -4.97
N THR A 76 -2.53 -21.34 -5.71
CA THR A 76 -1.12 -20.90 -5.79
C THR A 76 -0.93 -19.42 -5.55
N PHE A 77 -1.99 -18.62 -5.63
CA PHE A 77 -1.96 -17.16 -5.69
C PHE A 77 -1.12 -16.60 -6.84
N GLU A 78 -0.99 -17.38 -7.92
CA GLU A 78 -0.40 -16.97 -9.19
C GLU A 78 -1.40 -16.12 -9.98
N THR A 79 -0.88 -15.12 -10.69
CA THR A 79 -1.64 -14.21 -11.53
C THR A 79 -1.89 -14.80 -12.92
N SER A 80 -2.52 -14.04 -13.83
CA SER A 80 -2.62 -14.41 -15.25
C SER A 80 -1.26 -14.52 -15.96
N ILE A 81 -0.21 -13.90 -15.41
CA ILE A 81 1.16 -14.00 -15.93
C ILE A 81 1.93 -15.10 -15.16
N PRO A 82 2.34 -16.20 -15.82
CA PRO A 82 3.05 -17.30 -15.16
C PRO A 82 4.36 -16.84 -14.50
N GLY A 83 4.52 -17.18 -13.23
CA GLY A 83 5.68 -16.81 -12.41
C GLY A 83 5.51 -15.49 -11.65
N ILE A 84 4.42 -14.74 -11.89
CA ILE A 84 4.05 -13.58 -11.08
C ILE A 84 2.93 -13.99 -10.12
N PHE A 85 3.10 -13.64 -8.85
CA PHE A 85 2.18 -13.97 -7.76
C PHE A 85 1.74 -12.70 -7.05
N ALA A 86 0.54 -12.71 -6.47
CA ALA A 86 0.03 -11.60 -5.68
C ALA A 86 -0.68 -12.11 -4.42
N VAL A 87 -0.32 -11.56 -3.27
CA VAL A 87 -0.86 -11.92 -1.95
C VAL A 87 -1.20 -10.68 -1.13
N GLY A 88 -2.09 -10.80 -0.16
CA GLY A 88 -2.54 -9.68 0.69
C GLY A 88 -3.61 -8.83 0.01
N ASP A 89 -3.73 -7.56 0.41
CA ASP A 89 -4.86 -6.70 0.03
C ASP A 89 -4.92 -6.31 -1.45
N ILE A 90 -3.81 -6.54 -2.17
CA ILE A 90 -3.67 -6.24 -3.60
C ILE A 90 -4.35 -7.27 -4.50
N ASN A 91 -4.62 -8.50 -4.02
CA ASN A 91 -5.21 -9.56 -4.83
C ASN A 91 -6.73 -9.68 -4.61
N THR A 92 -7.37 -10.45 -5.48
CA THR A 92 -8.78 -10.83 -5.36
C THR A 92 -9.05 -12.23 -5.90
N TYR A 93 -10.01 -12.90 -5.29
CA TYR A 93 -10.53 -14.23 -5.64
C TYR A 93 -11.89 -14.43 -4.93
N PRO A 94 -12.72 -15.41 -5.34
CA PRO A 94 -14.02 -15.64 -4.73
C PRO A 94 -13.93 -15.83 -3.20
N GLY A 95 -14.64 -14.98 -2.44
CA GLY A 95 -14.67 -15.03 -0.98
C GLY A 95 -13.48 -14.36 -0.27
N LYS A 96 -12.63 -13.60 -0.98
CA LYS A 96 -11.51 -12.84 -0.38
C LYS A 96 -11.96 -11.96 0.78
N LEU A 97 -11.29 -12.10 1.93
CA LEU A 97 -11.35 -11.18 3.05
C LEU A 97 -10.01 -10.43 3.17
N LYS A 98 -10.07 -9.11 3.38
CA LYS A 98 -8.89 -8.25 3.56
C LYS A 98 -8.43 -8.27 5.01
N LEU A 99 -7.82 -9.39 5.39
CA LEU A 99 -7.29 -9.60 6.73
C LEU A 99 -5.80 -9.90 6.61
N ILE A 100 -5.04 -9.42 7.60
CA ILE A 100 -3.62 -9.77 7.77
C ILE A 100 -3.45 -11.30 7.81
N LEU A 101 -4.38 -12.01 8.47
CA LEU A 101 -4.40 -13.48 8.53
C LEU A 101 -4.52 -14.13 7.15
N SER A 102 -5.40 -13.60 6.29
CA SER A 102 -5.55 -14.09 4.91
C SER A 102 -4.25 -13.94 4.14
N GLY A 103 -3.59 -12.78 4.25
CA GLY A 103 -2.27 -12.55 3.65
C GLY A 103 -1.22 -13.58 4.07
N PHE A 104 -1.19 -14.00 5.34
CA PHE A 104 -0.27 -15.06 5.79
C PHE A 104 -0.59 -16.43 5.18
N HIS A 105 -1.86 -16.81 5.13
CA HIS A 105 -2.29 -18.05 4.47
C HIS A 105 -1.91 -18.06 2.98
N GLU A 106 -2.15 -16.93 2.31
CA GLU A 106 -1.85 -16.75 0.89
C GLU A 106 -0.35 -16.84 0.61
N ALA A 107 0.47 -16.15 1.42
CA ALA A 107 1.91 -16.17 1.30
C ALA A 107 2.49 -17.59 1.50
N ALA A 108 1.92 -18.38 2.41
CA ALA A 108 2.36 -19.75 2.65
C ALA A 108 2.15 -20.64 1.41
N LEU A 109 0.97 -20.62 0.83
CA LEU A 109 0.67 -21.41 -0.38
C LEU A 109 1.47 -20.93 -1.60
N MET A 110 1.62 -19.61 -1.76
CA MET A 110 2.45 -19.01 -2.81
C MET A 110 3.91 -19.48 -2.70
N ALA A 111 4.50 -19.47 -1.50
CA ALA A 111 5.87 -19.92 -1.30
C ALA A 111 6.08 -21.39 -1.70
N HIS A 112 5.09 -22.26 -1.44
CA HIS A 112 5.12 -23.65 -1.90
C HIS A 112 5.07 -23.75 -3.44
N ALA A 113 4.23 -22.95 -4.10
CA ALA A 113 4.15 -22.91 -5.57
C ALA A 113 5.46 -22.40 -6.20
N VAL A 114 6.02 -21.30 -5.66
CA VAL A 114 7.31 -20.75 -6.09
C VAL A 114 8.42 -21.77 -5.90
N PHE A 115 8.50 -22.46 -4.76
CA PHE A 115 9.55 -23.45 -4.50
C PHE A 115 9.56 -24.57 -5.54
N LYS A 116 8.39 -25.11 -5.89
CA LYS A 116 8.26 -26.13 -6.94
C LYS A 116 8.70 -25.60 -8.30
N ARG A 117 8.36 -24.36 -8.62
CA ARG A 117 8.74 -23.70 -9.89
C ARG A 117 10.26 -23.54 -10.02
N ILE A 118 10.94 -23.11 -8.95
CA ILE A 118 12.39 -22.88 -8.98
C ILE A 118 13.21 -24.17 -8.75
N ASN A 119 12.63 -25.21 -8.13
CA ASN A 119 13.28 -26.50 -7.90
C ASN A 119 12.44 -27.68 -8.44
N PRO A 120 12.24 -27.80 -9.77
CA PRO A 120 11.36 -28.82 -10.35
C PRO A 120 11.80 -30.27 -10.07
N MET A 121 13.10 -30.48 -9.82
CA MET A 121 13.69 -31.81 -9.54
C MET A 121 13.75 -32.16 -8.04
N LYS A 122 13.40 -31.24 -7.13
CA LYS A 122 13.41 -31.53 -5.68
C LYS A 122 12.00 -31.85 -5.20
N SER A 123 11.85 -33.02 -4.58
CA SER A 123 10.61 -33.37 -3.89
C SER A 123 10.37 -32.38 -2.73
N THR A 124 9.16 -31.82 -2.67
CA THR A 124 8.77 -30.93 -1.58
C THR A 124 8.40 -31.77 -0.37
N HIS A 125 9.34 -31.98 0.55
CA HIS A 125 9.01 -32.56 1.86
C HIS A 125 8.49 -31.45 2.77
N SER A 126 7.22 -31.56 3.20
CA SER A 126 6.62 -30.65 4.19
C SER A 126 7.30 -30.86 5.54
N ALA A 127 8.26 -29.99 5.87
CA ALA A 127 8.86 -29.97 7.20
C ALA A 127 7.94 -29.19 8.15
N VAL A 128 7.43 -29.87 9.18
CA VAL A 128 6.67 -29.22 10.26
C VAL A 128 7.66 -28.49 11.16
N HIS A 129 7.41 -27.20 11.41
CA HIS A 129 8.31 -26.30 12.15
C HIS A 129 8.65 -26.80 13.58
N ASN A 130 7.87 -27.72 14.14
CA ASN A 130 8.08 -28.29 15.47
C ASN A 130 9.23 -29.30 15.56
N ASN A 131 9.90 -29.67 14.45
CA ASN A 131 11.13 -30.46 14.48
C ASN A 131 12.36 -29.57 14.27
N LYS A 132 13.01 -29.19 15.38
CA LYS A 132 14.25 -28.37 15.44
C LYS A 132 15.41 -28.85 14.57
N GLN A 133 15.39 -30.10 14.10
CA GLN A 133 16.50 -30.69 13.36
C GLN A 133 16.57 -30.25 11.88
N LEU A 134 15.45 -29.96 11.20
CA LEU A 134 15.48 -29.65 9.76
C LEU A 134 15.63 -28.15 9.42
N SER A 135 15.36 -27.24 10.35
CA SER A 135 15.48 -25.80 10.11
C SER A 135 16.93 -25.29 10.17
N SER A 136 17.79 -25.96 10.95
CA SER A 136 19.18 -25.52 11.16
C SER A 136 20.12 -25.89 9.99
N GLU A 137 19.87 -26.99 9.28
CA GLU A 137 20.71 -27.42 8.15
C GLU A 137 20.47 -26.60 6.87
N LYS A 138 19.29 -26.02 6.69
CA LYS A 138 18.97 -25.19 5.50
C LYS A 138 19.59 -23.80 5.53
N LEU A 139 19.99 -23.30 6.72
CA LEU A 139 20.63 -22.00 6.88
C LEU A 139 22.16 -22.08 6.76
N LEU A 140 22.77 -23.25 6.93
CA LEU A 140 24.24 -23.42 6.86
C LEU A 140 24.79 -23.81 5.47
N ASN A 141 23.93 -24.19 4.53
CA ASN A 141 24.34 -24.66 3.19
C ASN A 141 23.92 -23.71 2.05
N GLN A 142 23.82 -22.41 2.33
CA GLN A 142 23.79 -21.34 1.32
C GLN A 142 25.09 -20.54 1.39
#